data_AF-A0A268TXC8-F1
#
_entry.id   AF-A0A268TXC8-F1
#
_cell.length_a   1.000
_cell.length_b   1.000
_cell.length_c   1.000
_cell.angle_alpha   90.00
_cell.angle_beta   90.00
_cell.angle_gamma   90.00
#
_symmetry.space_group_name_H-M   'P 1'
#
loop_
_entity.id
_entity.type
_entity.pdbx_description
1 polymer ?
#
loop_
_entity_poly.entity_id
_entity_poly.type
_entity_poly.pdbx_seq_one_letter_code
_entity_poly.pdbx_strand_id
1 'polypeptide(L)'
;MALLRQDGFNYEFNSSACEACGGKCCCGESGYIFVSIEEMKAQAKFLGMDFDKFCLQYIKKVGYKFSLLEKAASKKDLGLVCVFFDEKTKRCLIYEVRPKQCISFPFWDSFKQDTSYLEKTCAGFINMRKK
;
A
#
# COMPACT_ATOMS: atom_id res chain seq x y z
N MET A 1 12.95 -17.04 -9.84
CA MET A 1 12.15 -15.96 -9.24
C MET A 1 10.75 -16.47 -9.00
N ALA A 2 10.18 -16.24 -7.82
CA ALA A 2 8.90 -16.81 -7.44
C ALA A 2 7.73 -15.92 -7.90
N LEU A 3 6.88 -16.47 -8.75
CA LEU A 3 5.57 -15.91 -9.05
C LEU A 3 4.66 -16.23 -7.86
N LEU A 4 4.06 -15.20 -7.27
CA LEU A 4 3.10 -15.36 -6.19
C LEU A 4 1.72 -15.65 -6.78
N ARG A 5 1.03 -16.60 -6.15
CA ARG A 5 -0.35 -17.00 -6.45
C ARG A 5 -1.13 -17.02 -5.15
N GLN A 6 -2.41 -16.68 -5.23
CA GLN A 6 -3.32 -16.76 -4.10
C GLN A 6 -4.68 -17.30 -4.56
N ASP A 7 -5.29 -18.15 -3.74
CA ASP A 7 -6.56 -18.78 -4.07
C ASP A 7 -7.67 -17.74 -4.28
N GLY A 8 -8.47 -17.95 -5.32
CA GLY A 8 -9.55 -17.05 -5.72
C GLY A 8 -9.12 -15.88 -6.60
N PHE A 9 -7.84 -15.79 -7.01
CA PHE A 9 -7.36 -14.80 -7.96
C PHE A 9 -6.97 -15.44 -9.29
N ASN A 10 -7.34 -14.79 -10.39
CA ASN A 10 -7.12 -15.24 -11.77
C ASN A 10 -5.87 -14.61 -12.43
N TYR A 11 -4.88 -14.25 -11.61
CA TYR A 11 -3.63 -13.63 -12.05
C TYR A 11 -2.49 -14.03 -11.12
N GLU A 12 -1.28 -13.79 -11.58
CA GLU A 12 -0.06 -14.00 -10.80
C GLU A 12 0.61 -12.66 -10.52
N PHE A 13 1.47 -12.65 -9.51
CA PHE A 13 2.26 -11.47 -9.17
C PHE A 13 3.75 -11.78 -9.16
N ASN A 14 4.51 -11.06 -9.99
CA ASN A 14 5.95 -11.06 -9.97
C ASN A 14 6.48 -10.00 -8.98
N SER A 15 6.87 -10.43 -7.78
CA SER A 15 7.37 -9.52 -6.75
C SER A 15 8.69 -8.85 -7.12
N SER A 16 9.50 -9.42 -8.02
CA SER A 16 10.77 -8.79 -8.43
C SER A 16 10.56 -7.50 -9.23
N ALA A 17 9.39 -7.35 -9.85
CA ALA A 17 9.03 -6.10 -10.54
C ALA A 17 8.90 -4.90 -9.58
N CYS A 18 8.73 -5.14 -8.26
CA CYS A 18 8.61 -4.06 -7.28
C CYS A 18 9.85 -3.18 -7.19
N GLU A 19 11.06 -3.75 -7.37
CA GLU A 19 12.31 -3.01 -7.27
C GLU A 19 12.40 -1.94 -8.36
N ALA A 20 12.08 -2.30 -9.61
CA ALA A 20 12.02 -1.37 -10.72
C ALA A 20 10.78 -0.46 -10.69
N CYS A 21 9.67 -0.92 -10.08
CA CYS A 21 8.42 -0.17 -9.97
C CYS A 21 8.60 1.13 -9.17
N GLY A 22 9.40 1.09 -8.11
CA GLY A 22 9.64 2.26 -7.27
C GLY A 22 8.43 2.67 -6.44
N GLY A 23 7.64 1.70 -5.96
CA GLY A 23 6.59 1.94 -4.98
C GLY A 23 5.33 2.64 -5.51
N LYS A 24 5.00 2.51 -6.81
CA LYS A 24 3.81 3.15 -7.40
C LYS A 24 2.49 2.83 -6.71
N CYS A 25 2.39 1.68 -6.03
CA CYS A 25 1.21 1.34 -5.23
C CYS A 25 0.99 2.24 -4.00
N CYS A 26 1.96 3.09 -3.66
CA CYS A 26 1.87 4.07 -2.58
C CYS A 26 1.58 5.50 -3.07
N CYS A 27 1.37 5.69 -4.38
CA CYS A 27 1.19 6.99 -5.03
C CYS A 27 -0.07 7.00 -5.89
N GLY A 28 -0.64 8.18 -6.14
CA GLY A 28 -1.69 8.38 -7.13
C GLY A 28 -2.86 9.23 -6.62
N GLU A 29 -4.07 8.79 -6.93
CA GLU A 29 -5.29 9.44 -6.46
C GLU A 29 -5.49 9.25 -4.95
N SER A 30 -6.28 10.13 -4.34
CA SER A 30 -6.63 10.06 -2.92
C SER A 30 -7.34 8.76 -2.59
N GLY A 31 -6.92 8.11 -1.51
CA GLY A 31 -7.47 6.84 -1.06
C GLY A 31 -7.48 6.69 0.46
N TYR A 32 -7.71 5.45 0.87
CA TYR A 32 -7.68 5.05 2.27
C TYR A 32 -6.73 3.89 2.45
N ILE A 33 -5.79 4.06 3.38
CA ILE A 33 -4.91 3.00 3.85
C ILE A 33 -5.39 2.66 5.26
N PHE A 34 -6.40 1.78 5.32
CA PHE A 34 -7.05 1.40 6.55
C PHE A 34 -6.09 0.63 7.46
N VAL A 35 -6.16 0.97 8.75
CA VAL A 35 -5.37 0.38 9.81
C VAL A 35 -6.25 0.02 11.00
N SER A 36 -5.94 -1.10 11.64
CA SER A 36 -6.49 -1.53 12.92
C SER A 36 -5.76 -0.86 14.08
N ILE A 37 -6.37 -0.90 15.26
CA ILE A 37 -5.75 -0.38 16.49
C ILE A 37 -4.47 -1.16 16.82
N GLU A 38 -4.43 -2.48 16.58
CA GLU A 38 -3.20 -3.26 16.79
C GLU A 38 -2.08 -2.82 15.86
N GLU A 39 -2.36 -2.58 14.58
CA GLU A 39 -1.38 -2.07 13.62
C GLU A 39 -0.88 -0.68 14.01
N MET A 40 -1.79 0.22 14.41
CA MET A 40 -1.42 1.56 14.88
C MET A 40 -0.47 1.50 16.08
N LYS A 41 -0.73 0.61 17.05
CA LYS A 41 0.16 0.40 18.21
C LYS A 41 1.52 -0.15 17.80
N ALA A 42 1.56 -1.11 16.87
CA ALA A 42 2.80 -1.66 16.35
C ALA A 42 3.62 -0.59 15.59
N GLN A 43 2.96 0.27 14.81
CA GLN A 43 3.56 1.37 14.07
C GLN A 43 4.13 2.44 15.02
N ALA A 44 3.36 2.86 16.03
CA ALA A 44 3.83 3.80 17.04
C ALA A 44 5.07 3.25 17.78
N LYS A 45 5.03 1.98 18.19
CA LYS A 45 6.16 1.30 18.84
C LYS A 45 7.39 1.23 17.93
N PHE A 46 7.21 0.87 16.65
CA PHE A 46 8.30 0.81 15.67
C PHE A 46 8.98 2.17 15.48
N LEU A 47 8.20 3.25 15.49
CA LEU A 47 8.68 4.62 15.39
C LEU A 47 9.22 5.19 16.72
N GLY A 48 9.18 4.41 17.81
CA GLY A 48 9.64 4.85 19.14
C GLY A 48 8.82 6.00 19.72
N MET A 49 7.55 6.11 19.34
CA MET A 49 6.66 7.21 19.72
C MET A 49 5.46 6.75 20.53
N ASP A 50 4.93 7.69 21.30
CA ASP A 50 3.69 7.49 22.04
C ASP A 50 2.50 7.27 21.11
N PHE A 51 1.57 6.41 21.54
CA PHE A 51 0.41 6.03 20.73
C PHE A 51 -0.52 7.21 20.44
N ASP A 52 -0.75 8.09 21.41
CA ASP A 52 -1.65 9.23 21.23
C ASP A 52 -1.02 10.24 20.26
N LYS A 53 0.30 10.48 20.40
CA LYS A 53 1.06 11.30 19.44
C LYS A 53 1.00 10.72 18.02
N PHE A 54 1.18 9.40 17.88
CA PHE A 54 1.08 8.73 16.58
C PHE A 54 -0.30 8.94 15.95
N CYS A 55 -1.38 8.77 16.74
CA CYS A 55 -2.74 8.95 16.26
C CYS A 55 -2.98 10.38 15.77
N LEU A 56 -2.55 11.39 16.54
CA LEU A 56 -2.71 12.79 16.19
C LEU A 56 -1.92 13.17 14.92
N GLN A 57 -0.74 12.58 14.72
CA GLN A 57 0.16 12.97 13.64
C GLN A 57 -0.08 12.21 12.33
N TYR A 58 -0.55 10.96 12.38
CA TYR A 58 -0.52 10.06 11.22
C TYR A 58 -1.87 9.43 10.87
N ILE A 59 -2.91 9.63 11.68
CA ILE A 59 -4.18 8.92 11.53
C ILE A 59 -5.34 9.88 11.27
N LYS A 60 -6.18 9.56 10.28
CA LYS A 60 -7.51 10.13 10.07
C LYS A 60 -8.60 9.11 10.40
N LYS A 61 -9.66 9.55 11.08
CA LYS A 61 -10.87 8.73 11.28
C LYS A 61 -11.79 8.87 10.07
N VAL A 62 -12.25 7.75 9.53
CA VAL A 62 -13.11 7.66 8.34
C VAL A 62 -14.30 6.78 8.68
N GLY A 63 -15.42 7.42 9.06
CA GLY A 63 -16.57 6.72 9.64
C GLY A 63 -16.17 5.92 10.88
N TYR A 64 -16.31 4.60 10.81
CA TYR A 64 -15.96 3.66 11.88
C TYR A 64 -14.53 3.11 11.79
N LYS A 65 -13.75 3.49 10.77
CA LYS A 65 -12.39 3.00 10.53
C LYS A 65 -11.34 4.09 10.72
N PHE A 66 -10.08 3.67 10.80
CA PHE A 66 -8.92 4.55 10.83
C PHE A 66 -8.09 4.35 9.56
N SER A 67 -7.56 5.44 9.01
CA SER A 67 -6.67 5.42 7.85
C SER A 67 -5.41 6.22 8.14
N LEU A 68 -4.29 5.80 7.56
CA LEU A 68 -3.11 6.65 7.48
C LEU A 68 -3.42 7.92 6.70
N LEU A 69 -2.72 9.00 7.04
CA LEU A 69 -2.74 10.25 6.30
C LEU A 69 -1.98 10.14 4.97
N GLU A 70 -2.32 11.06 4.07
CA GLU A 70 -1.68 11.25 2.78
C GLU A 70 -1.13 12.67 2.71
N LYS A 71 -0.07 12.85 1.92
CA LYS A 71 0.57 14.15 1.64
C LYS A 71 0.70 14.33 0.13
N ALA A 72 0.77 15.58 -0.32
CA ALA A 72 1.12 15.87 -1.71
C ALA A 72 2.53 15.35 -2.00
N ALA A 73 2.68 14.64 -3.12
CA ALA A 73 3.99 14.24 -3.61
C ALA A 73 4.82 15.46 -4.01
N SER A 74 6.14 15.34 -3.90
CA SER A 74 7.09 16.38 -4.32
C SER A 74 7.01 16.65 -5.81
N LYS A 75 6.65 15.64 -6.62
CA LYS A 75 6.37 15.79 -8.05
C LYS A 75 4.87 15.67 -8.31
N LYS A 76 4.31 16.64 -9.04
CA LYS A 76 2.86 16.73 -9.30
C LYS A 76 2.27 15.52 -10.03
N ASP A 77 3.07 14.85 -10.88
CA ASP A 77 2.66 13.66 -11.64
C ASP A 77 2.40 12.43 -10.75
N LEU A 78 2.96 12.39 -9.54
CA LEU A 78 2.73 11.31 -8.59
C LEU A 78 1.43 11.47 -7.77
N GLY A 79 0.81 12.65 -7.79
CA GLY A 79 -0.42 12.93 -7.04
C GLY A 79 -0.20 12.98 -5.54
N LEU A 80 -0.96 12.18 -4.80
CA LEU A 80 -0.84 12.00 -3.35
C LEU A 80 -0.01 10.76 -3.03
N VAL A 81 0.69 10.80 -1.90
CA VAL A 81 1.44 9.67 -1.36
C VAL A 81 1.10 9.45 0.10
N CYS A 82 1.22 8.19 0.55
CA CYS A 82 1.11 7.87 1.97
C CYS A 82 2.12 8.71 2.78
N VAL A 83 1.73 9.14 3.99
CA VAL A 83 2.61 9.92 4.89
C VAL A 83 3.96 9.23 5.16
N PHE A 84 3.97 7.89 5.21
CA PHE A 84 5.17 7.07 5.42
C PHE A 84 5.91 6.65 4.15
N PHE A 85 5.50 7.11 2.97
CA PHE A 85 6.28 6.88 1.76
C PHE A 85 7.43 7.89 1.66
N ASP A 86 8.64 7.37 1.49
CA ASP A 86 9.81 8.18 1.18
C ASP A 86 10.05 8.20 -0.34
N GLU A 87 9.83 9.36 -0.94
CA GLU A 87 9.97 9.57 -2.38
C GLU A 87 11.43 9.49 -2.86
N LYS A 88 12.42 9.72 -1.98
CA LYS A 88 13.84 9.67 -2.36
C LYS A 88 14.30 8.23 -2.52
N THR A 89 14.07 7.39 -1.51
CA THR A 89 14.43 5.97 -1.56
C THR A 89 13.38 5.11 -2.25
N LYS A 90 12.18 5.66 -2.50
CA LYS A 90 11.01 4.97 -3.05
C LYS A 90 10.58 3.77 -2.21
N ARG A 91 10.72 3.90 -0.88
CA ARG A 91 10.42 2.84 0.09
C ARG A 91 9.51 3.36 1.20
N CYS A 92 8.82 2.43 1.85
CA CYS A 92 8.02 2.73 3.03
C CYS A 92 8.94 2.87 4.26
N LEU A 93 8.76 3.94 5.03
CA LEU A 93 9.52 4.19 6.26
C LEU A 93 9.17 3.23 7.40
N ILE A 94 7.99 2.60 7.34
CA ILE A 94 7.50 1.62 8.32
C ILE A 94 7.36 0.22 7.72
N TYR A 95 8.28 -0.17 6.82
CA TYR A 95 8.16 -1.37 5.98
C TYR A 95 7.83 -2.67 6.76
N GLU A 96 8.48 -2.86 7.92
CA GLU A 96 8.34 -4.04 8.79
C GLU A 96 6.97 -4.12 9.49
N VAL A 97 6.30 -2.99 9.66
CA VAL A 97 5.00 -2.87 10.34
C VAL A 97 3.95 -2.24 9.43
N ARG A 98 4.09 -2.47 8.12
CA ARG A 98 3.09 -2.08 7.12
C ARG A 98 1.74 -2.69 7.47
N PRO A 99 0.64 -1.95 7.25
CA PRO A 99 -0.67 -2.51 7.50
C PRO A 99 -0.97 -3.65 6.53
N LYS A 100 -1.86 -4.57 6.95
CA LYS A 100 -2.33 -5.73 6.18
C LYS A 100 -2.82 -5.33 4.81
N GLN A 101 -3.47 -4.18 4.67
CA GLN A 101 -3.88 -3.66 3.36
C GLN A 101 -2.67 -3.45 2.44
N CYS A 102 -1.57 -2.86 2.91
CA CYS A 102 -0.36 -2.69 2.10
C CYS A 102 0.36 -4.03 1.82
N ILE A 103 0.36 -4.97 2.78
CA ILE A 103 1.01 -6.28 2.63
C ILE A 103 0.26 -7.16 1.62
N SER A 104 -1.07 -7.13 1.65
CA SER A 104 -1.93 -7.97 0.81
C SER A 104 -2.02 -7.48 -0.63
N PHE A 105 -1.47 -6.31 -0.99
CA PHE A 105 -1.43 -5.87 -2.38
C PHE A 105 -0.51 -6.79 -3.22
N PRO A 106 -0.89 -7.21 -4.44
CA PRO A 106 -2.10 -6.83 -5.19
C PRO A 106 -3.28 -7.80 -5.03
N PHE A 107 -3.32 -8.65 -4.01
CA PHE A 107 -4.38 -9.65 -3.77
C PHE A 107 -5.50 -9.14 -2.84
N TRP A 108 -6.05 -7.97 -3.13
CA TRP A 108 -7.25 -7.47 -2.44
C TRP A 108 -8.51 -8.11 -3.01
N ASP A 109 -9.50 -8.42 -2.17
CA ASP A 109 -10.74 -9.08 -2.63
C ASP A 109 -11.45 -8.33 -3.77
N SER A 110 -11.35 -7.00 -3.81
CA SER A 110 -11.88 -6.17 -4.92
C SER A 110 -11.29 -6.54 -6.28
N PHE A 111 -10.04 -7.00 -6.32
CA PHE A 111 -9.33 -7.38 -7.54
C PHE A 111 -9.66 -8.81 -8.01
N LYS A 112 -10.45 -9.59 -7.27
CA LYS A 112 -10.94 -10.90 -7.74
C LYS A 112 -11.90 -10.76 -8.93
N GLN A 113 -12.70 -9.70 -8.91
CA GLN A 113 -13.74 -9.46 -9.92
C GLN A 113 -13.26 -8.49 -11.01
N ASP A 114 -12.50 -7.45 -10.63
CA ASP A 114 -12.01 -6.43 -11.56
C ASP A 114 -10.50 -6.20 -11.40
N THR A 115 -9.72 -6.63 -12.41
CA THR A 115 -8.27 -6.45 -12.48
C THR A 115 -7.84 -5.24 -13.31
N SER A 116 -8.77 -4.44 -13.82
CA SER A 116 -8.50 -3.37 -14.78
C SER A 116 -7.52 -2.32 -14.24
N TYR A 117 -7.59 -2.03 -12.94
CA TYR A 117 -6.64 -1.13 -12.27
C TYR A 117 -5.23 -1.73 -12.23
N LEU A 118 -5.10 -3.00 -11.84
CA LEU A 118 -3.81 -3.68 -11.75
C LEU A 118 -3.14 -3.79 -13.13
N GLU A 119 -3.91 -4.09 -14.18
CA GLU A 119 -3.43 -4.14 -15.56
C GLU A 119 -2.78 -2.83 -16.02
N LYS A 120 -3.32 -1.69 -15.57
CA LYS A 120 -2.83 -0.36 -15.95
C LYS A 120 -1.67 0.13 -15.10
N THR A 121 -1.60 -0.29 -13.84
CA THR A 121 -0.76 0.39 -12.83
C THR A 121 0.34 -0.50 -12.22
N CYS A 122 0.11 -1.81 -12.13
CA CYS A 122 0.99 -2.71 -11.40
C CYS A 122 1.95 -3.43 -12.36
N ALA A 123 3.24 -3.04 -12.34
CA ALA A 123 4.27 -3.64 -13.18
C ALA A 123 4.51 -5.15 -12.91
N GLY A 124 4.13 -5.64 -11.72
CA GLY A 124 4.26 -7.06 -11.37
C GLY A 124 3.03 -7.91 -11.68
N PHE A 125 1.94 -7.31 -12.16
CA PHE A 125 0.72 -8.03 -12.47
C PHE A 125 0.87 -8.87 -13.75
N ILE A 126 0.48 -10.15 -13.70
CA ILE A 126 0.51 -11.07 -14.84
C ILE A 126 -0.89 -11.67 -15.04
N ASN A 127 -1.55 -11.27 -16.14
CA ASN A 127 -2.88 -11.78 -16.48
C ASN A 127 -2.80 -13.23 -16.97
N MET A 128 -3.50 -14.15 -16.29
CA MET A 128 -3.52 -15.57 -16.67
C MET A 128 -4.60 -15.91 -17.72
N ARG A 129 -5.54 -15.00 -18.01
CA ARG A 129 -6.60 -15.17 -19.02
C ARG A 129 -6.16 -14.82 -20.44
N LYS A 130 -4.96 -14.26 -20.63
CA LYS A 130 -4.39 -13.86 -21.93
C LYS A 130 -3.30 -14.81 -22.44
N LYS A 131 -3.27 -16.05 -21.95
CA LYS A 131 -2.40 -17.12 -22.46
C LYS A 131 -3.09 -17.89 -23.57
#